data_AF-A0A7C4ALU6-F1
#
_entry.id   AF-A0A7C4ALU6-F1
#
_cell.length_a   1.000
_cell.length_b   1.000
_cell.length_c   1.000
_cell.angle_alpha   90.00
_cell.angle_beta   90.00
_cell.angle_gamma   90.00
#
_symmetry.space_group_name_H-M   'P 1'
#
loop_
_entity.id
_entity.type
_entity.pdbx_description
1 polymer ?
#
loop_
_entity_poly.entity_id
_entity_poly.type
_entity_poly.pdbx_seq_one_letter_code
_entity_poly.pdbx_strand_id
1 'polypeptide(L)'
;NFRLYYTDKNYQDPPLARMLSHINQLKQIFVENYEVINLVEAGFIGPWGEWHSSNLGNPPTVENMRAVLFALLDALPPQRMVSIRRPMFKRQIYSLPNGGYEILDETSAFNESQLARTGYHDDAFVTSSTDLGTYVATGWTRDMELAYAGNECRFTPFGGESSYADPLHEYTHCDRSVYELETLHARYLNDGWYGPVLERWTNEGCMDEIKRRLGYRFVLRNMQISEEVKPGGVLHLVLTLHNVGFGSLFNPRDVELILQNGSTMVAAPIFCDPRRWESGSEQTLDLYFRIPATLPEGYYAVKLNLPDPAPSLRSNPLYAIRFANEGVWEAATGYNVLTQNLHIHSSARGSANNDTEFFQIENPFDIQGAVSGHAYAGIQIQLFRYDGCSKSLYLTTQTDSSGAYTFKNLPQGTYAIEPVSNIASFTPTTYDLIKIPHFDNMSYDFLSLPGGACQ
;
A
#
# COMPACT_ATOMS: atom_id res chain seq x y z
N ASN A 1 -17.00 -3.41 -12.04
CA ASN A 1 -17.77 -4.00 -10.91
C ASN A 1 -18.78 -4.97 -11.48
N PHE A 2 -19.16 -6.01 -10.76
CA PHE A 2 -20.12 -7.01 -11.22
C PHE A 2 -21.23 -7.19 -10.19
N ARG A 3 -22.50 -7.12 -10.62
CA ARG A 3 -23.66 -7.46 -9.80
C ARG A 3 -24.56 -8.39 -10.60
N LEU A 4 -24.96 -9.50 -10.00
CA LEU A 4 -26.04 -10.33 -10.53
C LEU A 4 -27.28 -10.14 -9.66
N TYR A 5 -28.39 -9.78 -10.28
CA TYR A 5 -29.69 -9.74 -9.63
C TYR A 5 -30.75 -10.38 -10.53
N TYR A 6 -31.82 -10.87 -9.91
CA TYR A 6 -33.00 -11.34 -10.63
C TYR A 6 -33.96 -10.18 -10.82
N THR A 7 -34.66 -10.14 -11.95
CA THR A 7 -35.69 -9.13 -12.21
C THR A 7 -36.86 -9.78 -12.96
N ASP A 8 -38.08 -9.43 -12.56
CA ASP A 8 -39.34 -9.82 -13.22
C ASP A 8 -40.44 -8.82 -12.83
N LYS A 9 -41.51 -8.72 -13.64
CA LYS A 9 -42.69 -7.87 -13.38
C LYS A 9 -43.39 -8.22 -12.06
N ASN A 10 -43.34 -9.49 -11.65
CA ASN A 10 -43.89 -9.98 -10.37
C ASN A 10 -42.75 -10.63 -9.55
N TYR A 11 -41.74 -9.84 -9.22
CA TYR A 11 -40.53 -10.31 -8.58
C TYR A 11 -40.81 -11.15 -7.31
N GLN A 12 -40.24 -12.35 -7.29
CA GLN A 12 -40.01 -13.16 -6.09
C GLN A 12 -38.58 -13.69 -6.18
N ASP A 13 -37.90 -13.77 -5.04
CA ASP A 13 -36.60 -14.42 -4.95
C ASP A 13 -36.71 -15.88 -5.41
N PRO A 14 -35.76 -16.34 -6.25
CA PRO A 14 -35.55 -17.76 -6.43
C PRO A 14 -35.30 -18.47 -5.09
N PRO A 15 -35.57 -19.78 -4.99
CA PRO A 15 -35.19 -20.53 -3.79
C PRO A 15 -33.70 -20.37 -3.48
N LEU A 16 -33.33 -20.24 -2.20
CA LEU A 16 -31.94 -20.02 -1.77
C LEU A 16 -30.96 -21.03 -2.41
N ALA A 17 -31.34 -22.31 -2.47
CA ALA A 17 -30.52 -23.35 -3.11
C ALA A 17 -30.21 -23.06 -4.58
N ARG A 18 -31.13 -22.43 -5.31
CA ARG A 18 -30.90 -22.00 -6.70
C ARG A 18 -29.92 -20.83 -6.76
N MET A 19 -30.03 -19.86 -5.86
CA MET A 19 -29.07 -18.76 -5.76
C MET A 19 -27.64 -19.28 -5.51
N LEU A 20 -27.49 -20.18 -4.54
CA LEU A 20 -26.19 -20.80 -4.23
C LEU A 20 -25.65 -21.62 -5.41
N SER A 21 -26.52 -22.33 -6.14
CA SER A 21 -26.12 -23.04 -7.35
C SER A 21 -25.61 -22.10 -8.45
N HIS A 22 -26.27 -20.95 -8.66
CA HIS A 22 -25.81 -19.94 -9.61
C HIS A 22 -24.48 -19.31 -9.18
N ILE A 23 -24.29 -19.00 -7.88
CA ILE A 23 -23.00 -18.51 -7.36
C ILE A 23 -21.90 -19.53 -7.65
N ASN A 24 -22.16 -20.82 -7.41
CA ASN A 24 -21.19 -21.87 -7.71
C ASN A 24 -20.88 -21.99 -9.22
N GLN A 25 -21.85 -21.76 -10.10
CA GLN A 25 -21.62 -21.73 -11.55
C GLN A 25 -20.70 -20.55 -11.96
N LEU A 26 -20.82 -19.40 -11.29
CA LEU A 26 -19.98 -18.23 -11.57
C LEU A 26 -18.56 -18.37 -11.02
N LYS A 27 -18.31 -19.27 -10.06
CA LYS A 27 -17.00 -19.42 -9.41
C LYS A 27 -15.84 -19.57 -10.41
N GLN A 28 -15.99 -20.44 -11.41
CA GLN A 28 -14.94 -20.63 -12.42
C GLN A 28 -14.69 -19.36 -13.22
N ILE A 29 -15.76 -18.66 -13.63
CA ILE A 29 -15.66 -17.39 -14.37
C ILE A 29 -14.94 -16.33 -13.53
N PHE A 30 -15.28 -16.23 -12.24
CA PHE A 30 -14.64 -15.29 -11.33
C PHE A 30 -13.16 -15.60 -11.12
N VAL A 31 -12.79 -16.87 -10.99
CA VAL A 31 -11.39 -17.28 -10.83
C VAL A 31 -10.57 -17.04 -12.09
N GLU A 32 -11.13 -17.34 -13.27
CA GLU A 32 -10.42 -17.21 -14.55
C GLU A 32 -10.26 -15.76 -15.03
N ASN A 33 -11.06 -14.82 -14.50
CA ASN A 33 -11.10 -13.43 -14.98
C ASN A 33 -10.94 -12.41 -13.84
N TYR A 34 -10.45 -12.83 -12.68
CA TYR A 34 -10.39 -11.99 -11.49
C TYR A 34 -9.60 -10.70 -11.72
N GLU A 35 -8.61 -10.73 -12.61
CA GLU A 35 -7.73 -9.61 -12.95
C GLU A 35 -8.49 -8.41 -13.53
N VAL A 36 -9.65 -8.62 -14.17
CA VAL A 36 -10.52 -7.55 -14.68
C VAL A 36 -11.77 -7.31 -13.82
N ILE A 37 -11.94 -8.08 -12.73
CA ILE A 37 -13.00 -7.86 -11.76
C ILE A 37 -12.49 -6.92 -10.67
N ASN A 38 -13.03 -5.70 -10.60
CA ASN A 38 -12.70 -4.76 -9.53
C ASN A 38 -13.29 -5.20 -8.17
N LEU A 39 -14.60 -5.50 -8.15
CA LEU A 39 -15.35 -6.02 -7.00
C LEU A 39 -16.66 -6.68 -7.48
N VAL A 40 -17.29 -7.44 -6.59
CA VAL A 40 -18.66 -7.97 -6.79
C VAL A 40 -19.61 -7.32 -5.79
N GLU A 41 -20.73 -6.80 -6.24
CA GLU A 41 -21.83 -6.40 -5.35
C GLU A 41 -22.66 -7.64 -5.02
N ALA A 42 -22.92 -7.87 -3.73
CA ALA A 42 -23.70 -9.00 -3.26
C ALA A 42 -25.17 -8.82 -3.63
N GLY A 43 -25.50 -9.14 -4.88
CA GLY A 43 -26.87 -9.13 -5.37
C GLY A 43 -27.65 -10.35 -4.89
N PHE A 44 -28.28 -11.04 -5.85
CA PHE A 44 -29.11 -12.24 -5.67
C PHE A 44 -30.40 -12.08 -4.85
N ILE A 45 -30.36 -11.43 -3.69
CA ILE A 45 -31.53 -11.29 -2.81
C ILE A 45 -32.23 -9.96 -3.05
N GLY A 46 -33.56 -10.01 -3.18
CA GLY A 46 -34.41 -8.84 -3.35
C GLY A 46 -34.32 -8.20 -4.75
N PRO A 47 -35.26 -7.30 -5.06
CA PRO A 47 -35.23 -6.52 -6.29
C PRO A 47 -33.89 -5.81 -6.47
N TRP A 48 -33.36 -5.83 -7.69
CA TRP A 48 -32.06 -5.23 -8.06
C TRP A 48 -30.85 -5.75 -7.25
N GLY A 49 -31.05 -6.80 -6.43
CA GLY A 49 -30.01 -7.35 -5.56
C GLY A 49 -29.74 -6.53 -4.31
N GLU A 50 -30.68 -5.69 -3.86
CA GLU A 50 -30.46 -4.75 -2.74
C GLU A 50 -30.94 -5.26 -1.36
N TRP A 51 -31.36 -6.51 -1.28
CA TRP A 51 -31.72 -7.21 -0.03
C TRP A 51 -32.89 -6.55 0.71
N HIS A 52 -33.93 -6.18 -0.03
CA HIS A 52 -35.21 -5.75 0.52
C HIS A 52 -36.36 -6.42 -0.25
N SER A 53 -37.60 -6.29 0.24
CA SER A 53 -38.81 -6.83 -0.40
C SER A 53 -38.69 -8.32 -0.77
N SER A 54 -37.97 -9.10 0.04
CA SER A 54 -37.63 -10.49 -0.23
C SER A 54 -38.61 -11.47 0.41
N ASN A 55 -38.87 -12.61 -0.24
CA ASN A 55 -39.61 -13.74 0.33
C ASN A 55 -38.72 -14.69 1.16
N LEU A 56 -37.44 -14.34 1.35
CA LEU A 56 -36.49 -14.96 2.29
C LEU A 56 -36.44 -14.21 3.64
N GLY A 57 -37.46 -13.40 3.92
CA GLY A 57 -37.52 -12.39 4.97
C GLY A 57 -37.50 -10.98 4.36
N ASN A 58 -38.13 -9.99 5.01
CA ASN A 58 -38.08 -8.60 4.56
C ASN A 58 -37.71 -7.62 5.70
N PRO A 59 -36.43 -7.22 5.85
CA PRO A 59 -35.27 -7.66 5.06
C PRO A 59 -34.96 -9.16 5.23
N PRO A 60 -34.16 -9.78 4.33
CA PRO A 60 -33.82 -11.21 4.43
C PRO A 60 -33.22 -11.56 5.79
N THR A 61 -33.45 -12.80 6.26
CA THR A 61 -32.89 -13.21 7.55
C THR A 61 -31.36 -13.22 7.53
N VAL A 62 -30.74 -13.11 8.71
CA VAL A 62 -29.28 -13.12 8.85
C VAL A 62 -28.67 -14.40 8.28
N GLU A 63 -29.33 -15.54 8.45
CA GLU A 63 -28.90 -16.82 7.89
C GLU A 63 -28.85 -16.78 6.35
N ASN A 64 -29.88 -16.21 5.71
CA ASN A 64 -29.95 -16.10 4.25
C ASN A 64 -28.94 -15.10 3.70
N MET A 65 -28.79 -13.94 4.35
CA MET A 65 -27.76 -12.95 4.01
C MET A 65 -26.35 -13.55 4.12
N ARG A 66 -26.06 -14.25 5.23
CA ARG A 66 -24.78 -14.91 5.47
C ARG A 66 -24.51 -15.99 4.43
N ALA A 67 -25.50 -16.82 4.10
CA ALA A 67 -25.36 -17.87 3.10
C ALA A 67 -24.96 -17.32 1.72
N VAL A 68 -25.61 -16.23 1.26
CA VAL A 68 -25.30 -15.62 -0.04
C VAL A 68 -23.96 -14.89 -0.02
N LEU A 69 -23.69 -14.06 1.00
CA LEU A 69 -22.43 -13.33 1.11
C LEU A 69 -21.22 -14.27 1.17
N PHE A 70 -21.29 -15.30 2.02
CA PHE A 70 -20.16 -16.20 2.21
C PHE A 70 -19.93 -17.08 0.98
N ALA A 71 -21.00 -17.53 0.31
CA ALA A 71 -20.86 -18.24 -0.96
C ALA A 71 -20.18 -17.37 -2.04
N LEU A 72 -20.48 -16.06 -2.11
CA LEU A 72 -19.81 -15.14 -3.04
C LEU A 72 -18.33 -14.94 -2.68
N LEU A 73 -18.03 -14.73 -1.39
CA LEU A 73 -16.65 -14.60 -0.90
C LEU A 73 -15.82 -15.86 -1.15
N ASP A 74 -16.42 -17.05 -1.05
CA ASP A 74 -15.79 -18.34 -1.33
C ASP A 74 -15.66 -18.64 -2.83
N ALA A 75 -16.49 -18.00 -3.67
CA ALA A 75 -16.42 -18.11 -5.12
C ALA A 75 -15.37 -17.18 -5.74
N LEU A 76 -15.06 -16.07 -5.07
CA LEU A 76 -14.07 -15.10 -5.51
C LEU A 76 -12.66 -15.45 -4.99
N PRO A 77 -11.60 -15.20 -5.78
CA PRO A 77 -10.24 -15.24 -5.26
C PRO A 77 -10.05 -14.31 -4.05
N PRO A 78 -9.17 -14.66 -3.08
CA PRO A 78 -9.03 -13.94 -1.81
C PRO A 78 -8.66 -12.46 -1.97
N GLN A 79 -7.97 -12.11 -3.06
CA GLN A 79 -7.63 -10.74 -3.43
C GLN A 79 -8.80 -9.89 -3.99
N ARG A 80 -10.04 -10.41 -3.98
CA ARG A 80 -11.25 -9.69 -4.41
C ARG A 80 -12.26 -9.58 -3.29
N MET A 81 -12.98 -8.47 -3.29
CA MET A 81 -13.94 -8.11 -2.25
C MET A 81 -15.37 -8.14 -2.77
N VAL A 82 -16.30 -8.27 -1.82
CA VAL A 82 -17.74 -8.20 -2.04
C VAL A 82 -18.29 -6.97 -1.33
N SER A 83 -19.22 -6.24 -1.94
CA SER A 83 -19.90 -5.11 -1.30
C SER A 83 -21.37 -5.42 -1.01
N ILE A 84 -21.91 -4.90 0.09
CA ILE A 84 -23.33 -5.05 0.46
C ILE A 84 -24.02 -3.68 0.60
N ARG A 85 -25.34 -3.66 0.42
CA ARG A 85 -26.12 -2.42 0.33
C ARG A 85 -26.15 -1.58 1.61
N ARG A 86 -26.24 -2.22 2.79
CA ARG A 86 -26.54 -1.52 4.05
C ARG A 86 -25.53 -1.88 5.13
N PRO A 87 -24.94 -0.89 5.84
CA PRO A 87 -23.97 -1.21 6.90
C PRO A 87 -24.57 -2.02 8.06
N MET A 88 -25.86 -1.86 8.33
CA MET A 88 -26.58 -2.68 9.31
C MET A 88 -26.53 -4.19 9.00
N PHE A 89 -26.50 -4.58 7.72
CA PHE A 89 -26.43 -5.99 7.34
C PHE A 89 -25.08 -6.59 7.71
N LYS A 90 -23.97 -5.83 7.57
CA LYS A 90 -22.65 -6.31 7.97
C LYS A 90 -22.60 -6.54 9.49
N ARG A 91 -23.08 -5.58 10.28
CA ARG A 91 -23.16 -5.73 11.75
C ARG A 91 -23.98 -6.93 12.18
N GLN A 92 -25.07 -7.25 11.47
CA GLN A 92 -25.90 -8.42 11.74
C GLN A 92 -25.22 -9.74 11.34
N ILE A 93 -24.58 -9.78 10.16
CA ILE A 93 -23.88 -10.98 9.67
C ILE A 93 -22.70 -11.35 10.58
N TYR A 94 -21.96 -10.36 11.06
CA TYR A 94 -20.79 -10.53 11.93
C TYR A 94 -21.12 -10.22 13.40
N SER A 95 -22.35 -10.48 13.83
CA SER A 95 -22.77 -10.32 15.23
C SER A 95 -22.05 -11.31 16.14
N LEU A 96 -21.66 -10.86 17.33
CA LEU A 96 -21.01 -11.65 18.36
C LEU A 96 -22.04 -12.16 19.40
N PRO A 97 -21.79 -13.31 20.07
CA PRO A 97 -22.72 -13.85 21.07
C PRO A 97 -23.03 -12.92 22.26
N ASN A 98 -22.15 -11.96 22.52
CA ASN A 98 -22.29 -10.97 23.60
C ASN A 98 -23.17 -9.75 23.21
N GLY A 99 -23.78 -9.77 22.02
CA GLY A 99 -24.61 -8.67 21.51
C GLY A 99 -23.84 -7.55 20.79
N GLY A 100 -22.52 -7.69 20.63
CA GLY A 100 -21.70 -6.84 19.78
C GLY A 100 -21.60 -7.35 18.33
N TYR A 101 -20.65 -6.83 17.58
CA TYR A 101 -20.30 -7.28 16.23
C TYR A 101 -18.80 -7.10 16.00
N GLU A 102 -18.23 -7.85 15.07
CA GLU A 102 -16.84 -7.69 14.65
C GLU A 102 -16.63 -6.35 13.92
N ILE A 103 -15.48 -5.72 14.14
CA ILE A 103 -15.12 -4.44 13.54
C ILE A 103 -13.81 -4.64 12.79
N LEU A 104 -13.77 -4.19 11.53
CA LEU A 104 -12.53 -4.16 10.78
C LEU A 104 -11.63 -3.01 11.28
N ASP A 105 -10.36 -3.32 11.53
CA ASP A 105 -9.33 -2.39 11.98
C ASP A 105 -8.01 -2.59 11.23
N GLU A 106 -6.98 -1.84 11.58
CA GLU A 106 -5.65 -1.92 10.94
C GLU A 106 -5.03 -3.32 10.93
N THR A 107 -5.30 -4.10 11.99
CA THR A 107 -4.68 -5.41 12.22
C THR A 107 -5.39 -6.52 11.46
N SER A 108 -6.70 -6.36 11.28
CA SER A 108 -7.57 -7.28 10.57
C SER A 108 -7.76 -6.90 9.10
N ALA A 109 -7.42 -5.67 8.70
CA ALA A 109 -7.41 -5.23 7.31
C ALA A 109 -6.54 -6.13 6.43
N PHE A 110 -7.06 -6.46 5.25
CA PHE A 110 -6.37 -7.23 4.21
C PHE A 110 -5.89 -8.63 4.60
N ASN A 111 -6.34 -9.19 5.72
CA ASN A 111 -5.99 -10.56 6.16
C ASN A 111 -6.78 -11.67 5.44
N GLU A 112 -7.44 -11.34 4.33
CA GLU A 112 -8.26 -12.24 3.52
C GLU A 112 -9.50 -12.84 4.21
N SER A 113 -9.79 -12.47 5.45
CA SER A 113 -11.01 -12.88 6.15
C SER A 113 -12.26 -12.37 5.43
N GLN A 114 -13.39 -13.05 5.65
CA GLN A 114 -14.67 -12.63 5.11
C GLN A 114 -15.04 -11.21 5.55
N LEU A 115 -14.74 -10.83 6.80
CA LEU A 115 -14.96 -9.47 7.33
C LEU A 115 -14.15 -8.43 6.55
N ALA A 116 -12.85 -8.69 6.35
CA ALA A 116 -11.92 -7.80 5.64
C ALA A 116 -12.17 -7.72 4.14
N ARG A 117 -12.98 -8.64 3.60
CA ARG A 117 -13.38 -8.69 2.19
C ARG A 117 -14.81 -8.23 1.94
N THR A 118 -15.50 -7.72 2.96
CA THR A 118 -16.88 -7.22 2.85
C THR A 118 -16.90 -5.68 2.97
N GLY A 119 -17.16 -4.99 1.86
CA GLY A 119 -17.37 -3.53 1.82
C GLY A 119 -18.83 -3.16 1.60
N TYR A 120 -19.07 -1.97 1.06
CA TYR A 120 -20.41 -1.40 0.92
C TYR A 120 -20.68 -0.81 -0.47
N HIS A 121 -21.95 -0.72 -0.83
CA HIS A 121 -22.40 0.12 -1.93
C HIS A 121 -23.70 0.84 -1.52
N ASP A 122 -23.87 2.08 -1.98
CA ASP A 122 -25.06 2.89 -1.75
C ASP A 122 -25.72 3.34 -3.07
N ASP A 123 -26.67 2.55 -3.60
CA ASP A 123 -27.51 2.87 -4.76
C ASP A 123 -28.64 3.88 -4.45
N ALA A 124 -28.46 4.70 -3.43
CA ALA A 124 -29.28 5.87 -3.12
C ALA A 124 -28.45 6.96 -2.45
N PHE A 125 -27.15 7.00 -2.75
CA PHE A 125 -26.19 7.93 -2.18
C PHE A 125 -26.75 9.35 -2.17
N VAL A 126 -26.77 9.97 -0.98
CA VAL A 126 -27.24 11.32 -0.67
C VAL A 126 -28.67 11.65 -1.13
N THR A 127 -29.47 10.65 -1.47
CA THR A 127 -30.79 10.83 -2.09
C THR A 127 -31.85 11.25 -1.09
N SER A 128 -31.74 10.83 0.18
CA SER A 128 -32.71 11.20 1.23
C SER A 128 -32.08 11.14 2.63
N SER A 129 -32.84 11.49 3.67
CA SER A 129 -32.35 11.38 5.05
C SER A 129 -31.82 9.98 5.40
N THR A 130 -32.37 8.93 4.77
CA THR A 130 -32.05 7.53 5.01
C THR A 130 -31.41 6.82 3.81
N ASP A 131 -31.12 7.55 2.72
CA ASP A 131 -30.73 6.98 1.42
C ASP A 131 -31.63 5.82 1.01
N LEU A 132 -32.93 6.12 0.97
CA LEU A 132 -34.02 5.20 0.60
C LEU A 132 -34.00 3.85 1.34
N GLY A 133 -33.47 3.83 2.57
CA GLY A 133 -33.44 2.63 3.41
C GLY A 133 -32.04 2.11 3.73
N THR A 134 -30.97 2.72 3.22
CA THR A 134 -29.59 2.37 3.61
C THR A 134 -29.35 2.61 5.11
N TYR A 135 -29.77 3.76 5.62
CA TYR A 135 -29.51 4.23 6.98
C TYR A 135 -30.79 4.24 7.82
N VAL A 136 -31.27 3.04 8.19
CA VAL A 136 -32.55 2.85 8.93
C VAL A 136 -32.44 1.94 10.15
N ALA A 137 -31.23 1.57 10.57
CA ALA A 137 -31.09 0.70 11.72
C ALA A 137 -31.63 1.36 13.01
N THR A 138 -32.43 0.59 13.76
CA THR A 138 -33.00 1.06 15.03
C THR A 138 -31.88 1.47 15.99
N GLY A 139 -31.97 2.69 16.52
CA GLY A 139 -30.98 3.23 17.46
C GLY A 139 -29.70 3.77 16.80
N TRP A 140 -29.64 3.82 15.48
CA TRP A 140 -28.52 4.38 14.72
C TRP A 140 -28.96 5.62 13.97
N THR A 141 -28.18 6.70 14.08
CA THR A 141 -28.31 7.87 13.21
C THR A 141 -27.53 7.63 11.91
N ARG A 142 -27.82 8.42 10.87
CA ARG A 142 -27.02 8.44 9.64
C ARG A 142 -25.53 8.67 9.95
N ASP A 143 -25.21 9.62 10.82
CA ASP A 143 -23.80 9.92 11.14
C ASP A 143 -23.10 8.73 11.83
N MET A 144 -23.81 7.95 12.65
CA MET A 144 -23.25 6.72 13.22
C MET A 144 -23.01 5.66 12.13
N GLU A 145 -23.92 5.53 11.16
CA GLU A 145 -23.75 4.63 10.02
C GLU A 145 -22.57 5.03 9.13
N LEU A 146 -22.44 6.34 8.83
CA LEU A 146 -21.34 6.90 8.06
C LEU A 146 -20.00 6.69 8.78
N ALA A 147 -19.94 6.92 10.09
CA ALA A 147 -18.73 6.70 10.88
C ALA A 147 -18.31 5.22 10.91
N TYR A 148 -19.28 4.31 11.08
CA TYR A 148 -19.01 2.87 11.07
C TYR A 148 -18.53 2.40 9.68
N ALA A 149 -19.28 2.74 8.63
CA ALA A 149 -18.92 2.36 7.26
C ALA A 149 -17.59 3.01 6.84
N GLY A 150 -17.41 4.31 7.08
CA GLY A 150 -16.20 5.06 6.76
C GLY A 150 -14.94 4.46 7.37
N ASN A 151 -14.97 4.08 8.65
CA ASN A 151 -13.82 3.44 9.30
C ASN A 151 -13.40 2.13 8.59
N GLU A 152 -14.36 1.36 8.09
CA GLU A 152 -14.06 0.12 7.37
C GLU A 152 -13.73 0.34 5.88
N CYS A 153 -14.31 1.37 5.24
CA CYS A 153 -14.06 1.74 3.85
C CYS A 153 -12.64 2.30 3.60
N ARG A 154 -11.91 2.61 4.68
CA ARG A 154 -10.45 2.80 4.62
C ARG A 154 -9.76 1.60 3.97
N PHE A 155 -10.29 0.39 4.19
CA PHE A 155 -9.73 -0.89 3.73
C PHE A 155 -10.63 -1.64 2.74
N THR A 156 -11.91 -1.32 2.68
CA THR A 156 -12.91 -2.02 1.84
C THR A 156 -13.54 -1.06 0.82
N PRO A 157 -14.17 -1.56 -0.26
CA PRO A 157 -14.76 -0.67 -1.25
C PRO A 157 -16.01 0.02 -0.72
N PHE A 158 -16.18 1.28 -1.15
CA PHE A 158 -17.45 2.00 -1.16
C PHE A 158 -17.71 2.56 -2.56
N GLY A 159 -18.96 2.53 -3.00
CA GLY A 159 -19.43 3.22 -4.19
C GLY A 159 -20.95 3.13 -4.27
N GLY A 160 -21.53 3.32 -5.44
CA GLY A 160 -22.99 3.23 -5.62
C GLY A 160 -23.48 4.28 -6.61
N GLU A 161 -24.66 4.84 -6.36
CA GLU A 161 -25.29 5.85 -7.21
C GLU A 161 -26.29 6.70 -6.43
N SER A 162 -26.56 7.91 -6.93
CA SER A 162 -27.76 8.64 -6.51
C SER A 162 -29.01 8.04 -7.15
N SER A 163 -30.16 8.19 -6.50
CA SER A 163 -31.45 7.68 -6.98
C SER A 163 -32.51 8.77 -7.08
N TYR A 164 -33.72 8.40 -7.46
CA TYR A 164 -34.82 9.33 -7.65
C TYR A 164 -35.14 10.12 -6.37
N ALA A 165 -35.06 11.45 -6.45
CA ALA A 165 -35.47 12.38 -5.41
C ALA A 165 -36.20 13.58 -6.00
N ASP A 166 -37.49 13.72 -5.71
CA ASP A 166 -38.30 14.88 -6.10
C ASP A 166 -39.13 15.38 -4.91
N PRO A 167 -38.84 16.58 -4.37
CA PRO A 167 -37.71 17.45 -4.72
C PRO A 167 -36.36 16.85 -4.30
N LEU A 168 -35.26 17.35 -4.90
CA LEU A 168 -33.91 16.97 -4.49
C LEU A 168 -33.64 17.32 -3.01
N HIS A 169 -33.10 16.35 -2.26
CA HIS A 169 -32.82 16.48 -0.83
C HIS A 169 -31.63 17.41 -0.54
N GLU A 170 -31.56 17.99 0.66
CA GLU A 170 -30.46 18.87 1.08
C GLU A 170 -29.09 18.16 1.04
N TYR A 171 -29.05 16.84 1.18
CA TYR A 171 -27.81 16.06 1.12
C TYR A 171 -27.18 16.01 -0.27
N THR A 172 -27.95 16.29 -1.32
CA THR A 172 -27.45 16.30 -2.69
C THR A 172 -26.65 17.57 -3.01
N HIS A 173 -26.58 18.55 -2.10
CA HIS A 173 -25.68 19.70 -2.24
C HIS A 173 -24.21 19.26 -2.22
N CYS A 174 -23.36 20.04 -2.90
CA CYS A 174 -21.95 19.71 -3.10
C CYS A 174 -21.18 19.55 -1.79
N ASP A 175 -21.39 20.43 -0.82
CA ASP A 175 -20.72 20.38 0.48
C ASP A 175 -20.98 19.06 1.20
N ARG A 176 -22.24 18.62 1.24
CA ARG A 176 -22.60 17.34 1.86
C ARG A 176 -22.16 16.15 1.03
N SER A 177 -22.30 16.21 -0.29
CA SER A 177 -21.92 15.11 -1.19
C SER A 177 -20.42 14.85 -1.13
N VAL A 178 -19.58 15.89 -1.23
CA VAL A 178 -18.12 15.77 -1.12
C VAL A 178 -17.72 15.30 0.28
N TYR A 179 -18.35 15.82 1.34
CA TYR A 179 -18.11 15.35 2.71
C TYR A 179 -18.38 13.85 2.88
N GLU A 180 -19.50 13.34 2.37
CA GLU A 180 -19.81 11.92 2.50
C GLU A 180 -18.94 11.03 1.60
N LEU A 181 -18.55 11.50 0.40
CA LEU A 181 -17.59 10.80 -0.46
C LEU A 181 -16.21 10.66 0.21
N GLU A 182 -15.75 11.71 0.90
CA GLU A 182 -14.52 11.68 1.70
C GLU A 182 -14.66 10.71 2.87
N THR A 183 -15.74 10.85 3.65
CA THR A 183 -16.00 10.05 4.87
C THR A 183 -16.11 8.57 4.57
N LEU A 184 -16.74 8.22 3.45
CA LEU A 184 -16.97 6.83 3.03
C LEU A 184 -15.87 6.29 2.12
N HIS A 185 -14.83 7.07 1.84
CA HIS A 185 -13.72 6.69 0.97
C HIS A 185 -14.14 6.20 -0.42
N ALA A 186 -15.00 6.97 -1.10
CA ALA A 186 -15.66 6.54 -2.31
C ALA A 186 -14.72 6.19 -3.47
N ARG A 187 -15.01 5.08 -4.15
CA ARG A 187 -14.18 4.48 -5.22
C ARG A 187 -14.72 4.72 -6.62
N TYR A 188 -16.05 4.68 -6.71
CA TYR A 188 -16.79 4.84 -7.95
C TYR A 188 -18.18 5.36 -7.62
N LEU A 189 -18.78 6.01 -8.60
CA LEU A 189 -20.21 6.30 -8.63
C LEU A 189 -20.71 5.89 -10.02
N ASN A 190 -21.87 5.26 -10.09
CA ASN A 190 -22.57 5.04 -11.35
C ASN A 190 -23.34 6.31 -11.72
N ASP A 191 -23.15 6.78 -12.95
CA ASP A 191 -23.76 7.99 -13.50
C ASP A 191 -24.92 7.69 -14.46
N GLY A 192 -25.26 6.40 -14.65
CA GLY A 192 -26.24 5.97 -15.63
C GLY A 192 -27.72 6.00 -15.18
N TRP A 193 -28.00 6.12 -13.87
CA TRP A 193 -29.36 5.97 -13.33
C TRP A 193 -30.13 7.29 -13.22
N TYR A 194 -29.69 8.23 -12.36
CA TYR A 194 -30.47 9.43 -12.04
C TYR A 194 -29.69 10.73 -12.27
N GLY A 195 -30.00 11.41 -13.38
CA GLY A 195 -29.32 12.64 -13.82
C GLY A 195 -29.46 13.88 -12.92
N PRO A 196 -30.62 14.19 -12.30
CA PRO A 196 -30.81 15.47 -11.61
C PRO A 196 -29.83 15.77 -10.45
N VAL A 197 -29.35 14.74 -9.73
CA VAL A 197 -28.31 14.93 -8.71
C VAL A 197 -26.97 15.30 -9.34
N LEU A 198 -26.61 14.65 -10.45
CA LEU A 198 -25.39 14.95 -11.21
C LEU A 198 -25.44 16.36 -11.82
N GLU A 199 -26.62 16.78 -12.29
CA GLU A 199 -26.86 18.14 -12.78
C GLU A 199 -26.66 19.17 -11.65
N ARG A 200 -27.17 18.90 -10.44
CA ARG A 200 -26.91 19.75 -9.27
C ARG A 200 -25.41 19.87 -8.98
N TRP A 201 -24.68 18.76 -8.90
CA TRP A 201 -23.22 18.79 -8.67
C TRP A 201 -22.46 19.55 -9.75
N THR A 202 -22.94 19.51 -10.98
CA THR A 202 -22.37 20.28 -12.10
C THR A 202 -22.66 21.78 -11.91
N ASN A 203 -23.90 22.14 -11.59
CA ASN A 203 -24.33 23.54 -11.41
C ASN A 203 -23.69 24.19 -10.19
N GLU A 204 -23.46 23.44 -9.12
CA GLU A 204 -22.79 23.89 -7.90
C GLU A 204 -21.25 23.80 -7.98
N GLY A 205 -20.71 23.15 -9.02
CA GLY A 205 -19.28 23.18 -9.35
C GLY A 205 -18.40 22.10 -8.74
N CYS A 206 -18.94 21.12 -8.00
CA CYS A 206 -18.14 20.04 -7.42
C CYS A 206 -17.95 18.81 -8.32
N MET A 207 -18.68 18.69 -9.45
CA MET A 207 -18.60 17.51 -10.33
C MET A 207 -17.17 17.20 -10.80
N ASP A 208 -16.37 18.22 -11.14
CA ASP A 208 -14.98 18.07 -11.57
C ASP A 208 -14.08 17.53 -10.44
N GLU A 209 -14.32 17.98 -9.20
CA GLU A 209 -13.64 17.45 -8.02
C GLU A 209 -14.01 15.99 -7.80
N ILE A 210 -15.32 15.68 -7.81
CA ILE A 210 -15.83 14.32 -7.63
C ILE A 210 -15.16 13.37 -8.62
N LYS A 211 -15.23 13.69 -9.93
CA LYS A 211 -14.61 12.88 -10.99
C LYS A 211 -13.12 12.67 -10.81
N ARG A 212 -12.39 13.70 -10.36
CA ARG A 212 -10.93 13.62 -10.18
C ARG A 212 -10.53 12.83 -8.95
N ARG A 213 -11.35 12.83 -7.89
CA ARG A 213 -10.99 12.30 -6.57
C ARG A 213 -11.57 10.92 -6.28
N LEU A 214 -12.55 10.42 -7.03
CA LEU A 214 -13.03 9.03 -6.86
C LEU A 214 -11.87 8.02 -6.88
N GLY A 215 -11.84 7.16 -5.86
CA GLY A 215 -10.77 6.19 -5.68
C GLY A 215 -9.49 6.81 -5.14
N TYR A 216 -8.36 6.24 -5.55
CA TYR A 216 -7.03 6.72 -5.21
C TYR A 216 -6.56 7.76 -6.24
N ARG A 217 -5.73 8.70 -5.78
CA ARG A 217 -5.03 9.65 -6.65
C ARG A 217 -3.68 10.02 -6.05
N PHE A 218 -2.64 9.28 -6.41
CA PHE A 218 -1.30 9.49 -5.86
C PHE A 218 -0.58 10.65 -6.54
N VAL A 219 -0.05 11.56 -5.74
CA VAL A 219 0.79 12.69 -6.16
C VAL A 219 2.17 12.51 -5.53
N LEU A 220 3.21 12.49 -6.34
CA LEU A 220 4.59 12.63 -5.87
C LEU A 220 4.80 14.08 -5.43
N ARG A 221 5.04 14.30 -4.13
CA ARG A 221 5.26 15.62 -3.53
C ARG A 221 6.73 16.00 -3.50
N ASN A 222 7.56 15.04 -3.11
CA ASN A 222 9.00 15.23 -2.98
C ASN A 222 9.74 13.96 -3.35
N MET A 223 10.95 14.13 -3.87
CA MET A 223 11.89 13.05 -4.12
C MET A 223 13.30 13.51 -3.71
N GLN A 224 14.02 12.63 -3.03
CA GLN A 224 15.47 12.74 -2.86
C GLN A 224 16.10 11.43 -3.34
N ILE A 225 17.21 11.52 -4.04
CA ILE A 225 17.86 10.35 -4.63
C ILE A 225 19.38 10.53 -4.64
N SER A 226 20.14 9.44 -4.56
CA SER A 226 21.56 9.46 -4.89
C SER A 226 21.74 10.00 -6.32
N GLU A 227 22.52 11.07 -6.48
CA GLU A 227 22.82 11.62 -7.81
C GLU A 227 23.82 10.74 -8.57
N GLU A 228 24.73 10.10 -7.83
CA GLU A 228 25.77 9.23 -8.37
C GLU A 228 25.87 7.93 -7.56
N VAL A 229 26.03 6.79 -8.25
CA VAL A 229 26.19 5.46 -7.64
C VAL A 229 27.23 4.68 -8.45
N LYS A 230 28.09 3.90 -7.79
CA LYS A 230 29.02 3.02 -8.51
C LYS A 230 28.35 1.70 -8.89
N PRO A 231 28.77 1.02 -9.97
CA PRO A 231 28.35 -0.35 -10.22
C PRO A 231 28.52 -1.22 -8.97
N GLY A 232 27.48 -1.99 -8.61
CA GLY A 232 27.49 -2.81 -7.38
C GLY A 232 27.22 -1.99 -6.12
N GLY A 233 26.95 -0.69 -6.23
CA GLY A 233 26.75 0.24 -5.13
C GLY A 233 25.34 0.28 -4.57
N VAL A 234 25.11 1.19 -3.63
CA VAL A 234 23.77 1.41 -3.04
C VAL A 234 23.15 2.68 -3.60
N LEU A 235 21.94 2.54 -4.14
CA LEU A 235 21.05 3.64 -4.50
C LEU A 235 20.13 3.94 -3.31
N HIS A 236 20.14 5.18 -2.83
CA HIS A 236 19.17 5.68 -1.86
C HIS A 236 18.10 6.50 -2.56
N LEU A 237 16.83 6.24 -2.24
CA LEU A 237 15.67 6.91 -2.80
C LEU A 237 14.66 7.18 -1.67
N VAL A 238 14.36 8.46 -1.46
CA VAL A 238 13.27 8.90 -0.58
C VAL A 238 12.15 9.48 -1.43
N LEU A 239 10.94 8.96 -1.29
CA LEU A 239 9.74 9.46 -1.95
C LEU A 239 8.72 9.92 -0.91
N THR A 240 8.16 11.11 -1.08
CA THR A 240 6.96 11.55 -0.34
C THR A 240 5.78 11.53 -1.29
N LEU A 241 4.81 10.66 -1.04
CA LEU A 241 3.60 10.48 -1.83
C LEU A 241 2.40 10.99 -1.04
N HIS A 242 1.46 11.65 -1.69
CA HIS A 242 0.18 12.06 -1.10
C HIS A 242 -0.96 11.46 -1.91
N ASN A 243 -1.85 10.70 -1.27
CA ASN A 243 -3.10 10.30 -1.89
C ASN A 243 -4.16 11.40 -1.73
N VAL A 244 -4.41 12.14 -2.81
CA VAL A 244 -5.40 13.24 -2.83
C VAL A 244 -6.78 12.79 -3.37
N GLY A 245 -7.00 11.47 -3.48
CA GLY A 245 -8.29 10.88 -3.83
C GLY A 245 -9.30 11.02 -2.67
N PHE A 246 -10.40 10.27 -2.75
CA PHE A 246 -11.32 10.06 -1.63
C PHE A 246 -10.92 8.83 -0.82
N GLY A 247 -10.17 7.88 -1.38
CA GLY A 247 -9.67 6.75 -0.59
C GLY A 247 -8.39 6.09 -1.14
N SER A 248 -7.95 5.02 -0.47
CA SER A 248 -6.82 4.12 -0.83
C SER A 248 -7.09 3.04 -1.90
N LEU A 249 -6.09 2.25 -2.28
CA LEU A 249 -6.35 0.98 -2.98
C LEU A 249 -7.00 -0.03 -2.02
N PHE A 250 -7.85 -0.93 -2.53
CA PHE A 250 -8.38 -2.06 -1.75
C PHE A 250 -7.97 -3.43 -2.34
N ASN A 251 -7.78 -3.51 -3.66
CA ASN A 251 -7.12 -4.64 -4.30
C ASN A 251 -5.59 -4.48 -4.22
N PRO A 252 -4.82 -5.57 -4.06
CA PRO A 252 -3.37 -5.50 -3.95
C PRO A 252 -2.72 -4.93 -5.21
N ARG A 253 -1.54 -4.34 -5.02
CA ARG A 253 -0.76 -3.72 -6.09
C ARG A 253 0.72 -3.85 -5.78
N ASP A 254 1.48 -4.38 -6.73
CA ASP A 254 2.94 -4.43 -6.63
C ASP A 254 3.52 -3.04 -6.89
N VAL A 255 4.73 -2.82 -6.39
CA VAL A 255 5.53 -1.63 -6.69
C VAL A 255 6.94 -2.07 -7.05
N GLU A 256 7.52 -1.50 -8.09
CA GLU A 256 8.88 -1.78 -8.51
C GLU A 256 9.64 -0.51 -8.92
N LEU A 257 10.92 -0.47 -8.58
CA LEU A 257 11.86 0.54 -9.05
C LEU A 257 12.57 0.01 -10.29
N ILE A 258 12.72 0.83 -11.31
CA ILE A 258 13.33 0.48 -12.59
C ILE A 258 14.48 1.43 -12.89
N LEU A 259 15.64 0.88 -13.26
CA LEU A 259 16.76 1.63 -13.83
C LEU A 259 16.86 1.30 -15.31
N GLN A 260 16.92 2.32 -16.17
CA GLN A 260 16.99 2.14 -17.62
C GLN A 260 18.01 3.07 -18.28
N ASN A 261 18.89 2.51 -19.11
CA ASN A 261 19.79 3.23 -20.00
C ASN A 261 19.79 2.54 -21.37
N GLY A 262 19.16 3.17 -22.37
CA GLY A 262 18.97 2.57 -23.69
C GLY A 262 18.23 1.23 -23.61
N SER A 263 18.86 0.16 -24.10
CA SER A 263 18.34 -1.21 -24.02
C SER A 263 18.60 -1.91 -22.68
N THR A 264 19.47 -1.35 -21.84
CA THR A 264 19.76 -1.90 -20.51
C THR A 264 18.63 -1.50 -19.57
N MET A 265 17.98 -2.50 -18.96
CA MET A 265 16.93 -2.28 -17.97
C MET A 265 17.04 -3.32 -16.87
N VAL A 266 16.95 -2.88 -15.61
CA VAL A 266 16.84 -3.73 -14.43
C VAL A 266 15.71 -3.21 -13.54
N ALA A 267 15.01 -4.11 -12.86
CA ALA A 267 13.92 -3.78 -11.95
C ALA A 267 14.07 -4.49 -10.60
N ALA A 268 13.67 -3.82 -9.53
CA ALA A 268 13.65 -4.35 -8.17
C ALA A 268 12.27 -4.15 -7.55
N PRO A 269 11.69 -5.15 -6.88
CA PRO A 269 10.45 -4.96 -6.14
C PRO A 269 10.68 -4.02 -4.95
N ILE A 270 9.64 -3.28 -4.59
CA ILE A 270 9.56 -2.50 -3.36
C ILE A 270 8.57 -3.21 -2.44
N PHE A 271 9.05 -3.67 -1.30
CA PHE A 271 8.25 -4.40 -0.31
C PHE A 271 7.41 -3.43 0.52
N CYS A 272 6.32 -2.94 -0.07
CA CYS A 272 5.31 -2.12 0.60
C CYS A 272 3.90 -2.53 0.14
N ASP A 273 2.87 -2.08 0.86
CA ASP A 273 1.46 -2.31 0.49
C ASP A 273 0.79 -0.97 0.13
N PRO A 274 0.62 -0.65 -1.16
CA PRO A 274 -0.05 0.57 -1.61
C PRO A 274 -1.51 0.71 -1.16
N ARG A 275 -2.15 -0.37 -0.68
CA ARG A 275 -3.48 -0.29 -0.05
C ARG A 275 -3.45 0.52 1.24
N ARG A 276 -2.27 0.67 1.85
CA ARG A 276 -2.03 1.50 3.05
C ARG A 276 -1.60 2.93 2.72
N TRP A 277 -1.60 3.34 1.45
CA TRP A 277 -1.41 4.74 1.07
C TRP A 277 -2.74 5.49 1.18
N GLU A 278 -3.10 5.81 2.41
CA GLU A 278 -4.43 6.30 2.76
C GLU A 278 -4.76 7.68 2.21
N SER A 279 -6.04 7.89 1.90
CA SER A 279 -6.54 9.19 1.44
C SER A 279 -6.30 10.30 2.46
N GLY A 280 -5.95 11.48 1.95
CA GLY A 280 -5.63 12.65 2.75
C GLY A 280 -4.31 12.54 3.53
N SER A 281 -3.60 11.41 3.42
CA SER A 281 -2.32 11.17 4.10
C SER A 281 -1.13 11.28 3.16
N GLU A 282 0.00 11.70 3.74
CA GLU A 282 1.30 11.58 3.10
C GLU A 282 2.02 10.34 3.61
N GLN A 283 2.69 9.65 2.69
CA GLN A 283 3.50 8.46 2.96
C GLN A 283 4.92 8.74 2.50
N THR A 284 5.89 8.49 3.37
CA THR A 284 7.31 8.59 3.03
C THR A 284 7.89 7.19 2.88
N LEU A 285 8.40 6.89 1.69
CA LEU A 285 9.15 5.67 1.40
C LEU A 285 10.64 6.03 1.44
N ASP A 286 11.35 5.54 2.45
CA ASP A 286 12.81 5.65 2.56
C ASP A 286 13.42 4.30 2.14
N LEU A 287 14.00 4.26 0.94
CA LEU A 287 14.31 3.03 0.23
C LEU A 287 15.78 2.98 -0.17
N TYR A 288 16.41 1.82 0.07
CA TYR A 288 17.77 1.55 -0.36
C TYR A 288 17.77 0.34 -1.29
N PHE A 289 18.60 0.39 -2.32
CA PHE A 289 18.73 -0.70 -3.28
C PHE A 289 20.19 -0.99 -3.57
N ARG A 290 20.56 -2.26 -3.61
CA ARG A 290 21.83 -2.70 -4.19
C ARG A 290 21.66 -2.74 -5.71
N ILE A 291 22.42 -1.94 -6.44
CA ILE A 291 22.42 -1.99 -7.91
C ILE A 291 23.40 -3.05 -8.42
N PRO A 292 23.16 -3.70 -9.57
CA PRO A 292 24.06 -4.73 -10.10
C PRO A 292 25.48 -4.20 -10.38
N ALA A 293 26.49 -4.97 -10.02
CA ALA A 293 27.90 -4.76 -10.36
C ALA A 293 28.18 -4.81 -11.87
N THR A 294 27.27 -5.43 -12.62
CA THR A 294 27.33 -5.57 -14.07
C THR A 294 26.70 -4.41 -14.83
N LEU A 295 26.07 -3.44 -14.15
CA LEU A 295 25.48 -2.28 -14.83
C LEU A 295 26.59 -1.45 -15.51
N PRO A 296 26.49 -1.20 -16.83
CA PRO A 296 27.40 -0.31 -17.53
C PRO A 296 27.36 1.11 -16.95
N GLU A 297 28.50 1.79 -16.98
CA GLU A 297 28.56 3.22 -16.62
C GLU A 297 27.71 4.07 -17.57
N GLY A 298 27.15 5.17 -17.05
CA GLY A 298 26.35 6.12 -17.82
C GLY A 298 25.18 6.70 -17.03
N TYR A 299 24.34 7.46 -17.71
CA TYR A 299 23.13 8.06 -17.12
C TYR A 299 21.92 7.13 -17.27
N TYR A 300 21.21 6.92 -16.16
CA TYR A 300 20.04 6.06 -16.10
C TYR A 300 18.78 6.87 -15.77
N ALA A 301 17.70 6.53 -16.46
CA ALA A 301 16.36 6.85 -16.02
C ALA A 301 15.98 6.00 -14.82
N VAL A 302 15.48 6.64 -13.77
CA VAL A 302 14.89 6.01 -12.59
C VAL A 302 13.39 6.14 -12.71
N LYS A 303 12.68 5.02 -12.71
CA LYS A 303 11.23 4.98 -12.91
C LYS A 303 10.57 4.12 -11.83
N LEU A 304 9.36 4.50 -11.45
CA LEU A 304 8.51 3.74 -10.54
C LEU A 304 7.35 3.12 -11.33
N ASN A 305 7.11 1.83 -11.16
CA ASN A 305 5.97 1.14 -11.75
C ASN A 305 5.09 0.55 -10.64
N LEU A 306 3.78 0.61 -10.86
CA LEU A 306 2.76 -0.01 -10.03
C LEU A 306 1.91 -0.93 -10.92
N PRO A 307 2.48 -2.07 -11.38
CA PRO A 307 1.84 -2.92 -12.37
C PRO A 307 0.71 -3.75 -11.75
N ASP A 308 -0.18 -4.28 -12.58
CA ASP A 308 -1.11 -5.30 -12.09
C ASP A 308 -0.38 -6.55 -11.58
N PRO A 309 -0.75 -7.08 -10.40
CA PRO A 309 -0.13 -8.29 -9.89
C PRO A 309 -0.44 -9.53 -10.75
N ALA A 310 -1.49 -9.50 -11.58
CA ALA A 310 -1.80 -10.59 -12.49
C ALA A 310 -0.75 -10.66 -13.63
N PRO A 311 -0.08 -11.82 -13.86
CA PRO A 311 0.93 -11.94 -14.91
C PRO A 311 0.46 -11.56 -16.32
N SER A 312 -0.83 -11.79 -16.63
CA SER A 312 -1.45 -11.45 -17.91
C SER A 312 -1.58 -9.95 -18.16
N LEU A 313 -1.64 -9.14 -17.09
CA LEU A 313 -1.83 -7.69 -17.15
C LEU A 313 -0.60 -6.90 -16.71
N ARG A 314 0.38 -7.54 -16.06
CA ARG A 314 1.56 -6.87 -15.47
C ARG A 314 2.29 -5.94 -16.44
N SER A 315 2.48 -6.38 -17.69
CA SER A 315 3.17 -5.61 -18.74
C SER A 315 2.25 -4.70 -19.56
N ASN A 316 0.95 -4.67 -19.25
CA ASN A 316 0.00 -3.85 -19.96
C ASN A 316 -0.10 -2.46 -19.31
N PRO A 317 0.34 -1.38 -19.98
CA PRO A 317 0.37 -0.04 -19.39
C PRO A 317 -1.00 0.51 -19.02
N LEU A 318 -2.10 -0.03 -19.57
CA LEU A 318 -3.47 0.35 -19.21
C LEU A 318 -3.87 -0.05 -17.79
N TYR A 319 -3.14 -1.00 -17.19
CA TYR A 319 -3.39 -1.51 -15.84
C TYR A 319 -2.33 -1.09 -14.82
N ALA A 320 -1.37 -0.25 -15.23
CA ALA A 320 -0.40 0.37 -14.33
C ALA A 320 -0.98 1.63 -13.67
N ILE A 321 -0.58 1.91 -12.43
CA ILE A 321 -1.04 3.13 -11.73
C ILE A 321 -0.21 4.34 -12.15
N ARG A 322 -0.90 5.33 -12.71
CA ARG A 322 -0.36 6.64 -13.08
C ARG A 322 -0.39 7.61 -11.90
N PHE A 323 0.72 8.30 -11.65
CA PHE A 323 0.77 9.42 -10.72
C PHE A 323 0.18 10.69 -11.32
N ALA A 324 -0.48 11.47 -10.47
CA ALA A 324 -1.15 12.73 -10.81
C ALA A 324 -0.17 13.91 -10.89
N ASN A 325 0.96 13.69 -11.56
CA ASN A 325 2.03 14.67 -11.78
C ASN A 325 2.18 14.92 -13.29
N GLU A 326 2.46 16.17 -13.66
CA GLU A 326 2.81 16.53 -15.04
C GLU A 326 4.23 16.03 -15.37
N GLY A 327 4.45 15.59 -16.62
CA GLY A 327 5.78 15.17 -17.10
C GLY A 327 6.31 13.84 -16.54
N VAL A 328 5.62 13.20 -15.58
CA VAL A 328 6.07 11.95 -14.95
C VAL A 328 5.61 10.71 -15.71
N TRP A 329 4.45 10.73 -16.37
CA TRP A 329 3.85 9.53 -16.96
C TRP A 329 4.41 9.16 -18.36
N GLU A 330 4.96 7.95 -18.49
CA GLU A 330 5.38 7.35 -19.76
C GLU A 330 4.32 6.37 -20.28
N ALA A 331 3.44 6.84 -21.17
CA ALA A 331 2.25 6.09 -21.59
C ALA A 331 2.54 4.75 -22.31
N ALA A 332 3.69 4.62 -22.98
CA ALA A 332 4.03 3.42 -23.74
C ALA A 332 4.36 2.21 -22.84
N THR A 333 4.87 2.47 -21.64
CA THR A 333 5.37 1.44 -20.70
C THR A 333 4.51 1.35 -19.44
N GLY A 334 3.80 2.43 -19.10
CA GLY A 334 3.06 2.54 -17.86
C GLY A 334 3.91 3.00 -16.67
N TYR A 335 5.11 3.52 -16.93
CA TYR A 335 6.05 3.90 -15.89
C TYR A 335 5.88 5.37 -15.46
N ASN A 336 6.13 5.64 -14.18
CA ASN A 336 6.26 6.98 -13.63
C ASN A 336 7.76 7.34 -13.58
N VAL A 337 8.22 8.18 -14.50
CA VAL A 337 9.62 8.63 -14.61
C VAL A 337 9.93 9.63 -13.49
N LEU A 338 10.84 9.24 -12.60
CA LEU A 338 11.23 10.05 -11.45
C LEU A 338 12.38 11.01 -11.80
N THR A 339 13.39 10.52 -12.51
CA THR A 339 14.52 11.31 -13.02
C THR A 339 15.21 10.59 -14.18
N GLN A 340 16.01 11.31 -14.96
CA GLN A 340 16.86 10.77 -16.03
C GLN A 340 18.37 10.93 -15.75
N ASN A 341 18.71 11.41 -14.55
CA ASN A 341 20.03 11.93 -14.24
C ASN A 341 20.82 11.09 -13.23
N LEU A 342 20.40 9.85 -12.93
CA LEU A 342 21.18 8.97 -12.06
C LEU A 342 22.48 8.59 -12.79
N HIS A 343 23.61 9.05 -12.29
CA HIS A 343 24.91 8.78 -12.91
C HIS A 343 25.55 7.53 -12.29
N ILE A 344 25.64 6.46 -13.07
CA ILE A 344 26.36 5.25 -12.66
C ILE A 344 27.81 5.35 -13.13
N HIS A 345 28.77 5.44 -12.21
CA HIS A 345 30.21 5.50 -12.54
C HIS A 345 31.09 4.97 -11.42
N SER A 346 32.20 4.33 -11.77
CA SER A 346 33.12 3.67 -10.84
C SER A 346 33.76 4.61 -9.80
N SER A 347 33.86 5.91 -10.09
CA SER A 347 34.43 6.89 -9.15
C SER A 347 33.43 7.48 -8.15
N ALA A 348 32.15 7.10 -8.21
CA ALA A 348 31.15 7.51 -7.21
C ALA A 348 31.57 7.06 -5.79
N ARG A 349 31.01 7.71 -4.77
CA ARG A 349 31.27 7.37 -3.35
C ARG A 349 30.47 6.12 -2.91
N GLY A 350 30.74 5.63 -1.70
CA GLY A 350 30.05 4.45 -1.11
C GLY A 350 30.71 3.09 -1.39
N SER A 351 30.22 2.02 -0.73
CA SER A 351 30.65 0.65 -0.99
C SER A 351 30.02 0.10 -2.24
N ALA A 352 30.74 -0.80 -2.88
CA ALA A 352 30.21 -1.72 -3.86
C ALA A 352 30.48 -3.15 -3.40
N ASN A 353 29.68 -4.08 -3.90
CA ASN A 353 29.98 -5.50 -3.87
C ASN A 353 29.84 -6.07 -5.30
N ASN A 354 29.96 -7.40 -5.43
CA ASN A 354 29.91 -8.10 -6.71
C ASN A 354 28.51 -8.67 -7.03
N ASP A 355 27.46 -8.19 -6.36
CA ASP A 355 26.11 -8.68 -6.61
C ASP A 355 25.67 -8.33 -8.04
N THR A 356 24.99 -9.26 -8.69
CA THR A 356 24.56 -9.11 -10.09
C THR A 356 23.06 -8.85 -10.24
N GLU A 357 22.34 -8.83 -9.13
CA GLU A 357 20.90 -8.59 -9.07
C GLU A 357 20.61 -7.16 -8.58
N PHE A 358 19.43 -6.65 -8.94
CA PHE A 358 18.90 -5.38 -8.44
C PHE A 358 17.83 -5.68 -7.38
N PHE A 359 18.05 -5.29 -6.13
CA PHE A 359 17.13 -5.62 -5.04
C PHE A 359 17.13 -4.57 -3.94
N GLN A 360 15.99 -4.45 -3.26
CA GLN A 360 15.82 -3.60 -2.08
C GLN A 360 16.64 -4.17 -0.90
N ILE A 361 17.28 -3.29 -0.14
CA ILE A 361 18.01 -3.63 1.09
C ILE A 361 17.48 -2.80 2.26
N GLU A 362 17.40 -3.41 3.44
CA GLU A 362 16.93 -2.72 4.66
C GLU A 362 18.06 -2.00 5.41
N ASN A 363 19.27 -2.56 5.35
CA ASN A 363 20.42 -2.09 6.08
C ASN A 363 21.58 -1.82 5.12
N PRO A 364 21.72 -0.59 4.60
CA PRO A 364 22.61 -0.30 3.47
C PRO A 364 24.04 0.06 3.87
N PHE A 365 24.30 0.26 5.17
CA PHE A 365 25.50 0.96 5.60
C PHE A 365 26.59 0.03 6.07
N ASP A 366 27.83 0.35 5.68
CA ASP A 366 29.02 -0.34 6.17
C ASP A 366 29.85 0.63 7.04
N ILE A 367 30.33 0.13 8.18
CA ILE A 367 31.38 0.78 8.96
C ILE A 367 32.65 -0.03 8.77
N GLN A 368 33.70 0.60 8.27
CA GLN A 368 34.98 -0.05 8.00
C GLN A 368 36.14 0.75 8.62
N GLY A 369 37.33 0.19 8.54
CA GLY A 369 38.55 0.87 8.96
C GLY A 369 39.73 -0.10 8.99
N ALA A 370 40.86 0.39 9.46
CA ALA A 370 42.05 -0.43 9.65
C ALA A 370 42.69 -0.21 11.03
N VAL A 371 43.26 -1.28 11.59
CA VAL A 371 44.22 -1.21 12.68
C VAL A 371 45.62 -1.21 12.06
N SER A 372 46.38 -0.14 12.27
CA SER A 372 47.73 0.06 11.70
C SER A 372 48.81 0.11 12.79
N GLY A 373 50.11 0.08 12.41
CA GLY A 373 51.26 0.13 13.34
C GLY A 373 52.03 -1.18 13.41
N HIS A 374 51.60 -2.11 14.28
CA HIS A 374 52.09 -3.48 14.29
C HIS A 374 51.05 -4.43 13.68
N ALA A 375 51.51 -5.42 12.91
CA ALA A 375 50.63 -6.26 12.09
C ALA A 375 49.71 -7.10 12.97
N TYR A 376 48.40 -6.90 12.85
CA TYR A 376 47.46 -7.75 13.55
C TYR A 376 46.29 -8.14 12.66
N ALA A 377 46.40 -9.34 12.10
CA ALA A 377 45.22 -10.17 11.94
C ALA A 377 44.67 -10.52 13.33
N GLY A 378 43.35 -10.55 13.47
CA GLY A 378 42.70 -11.09 14.66
C GLY A 378 42.49 -10.13 15.83
N ILE A 379 42.70 -8.80 15.66
CA ILE A 379 42.22 -7.84 16.67
C ILE A 379 40.70 -7.83 16.62
N GLN A 380 40.07 -8.09 17.77
CA GLN A 380 38.63 -7.98 17.87
C GLN A 380 38.22 -6.51 17.86
N ILE A 381 37.30 -6.15 16.96
CA ILE A 381 36.64 -4.86 16.93
C ILE A 381 35.21 -5.06 17.38
N GLN A 382 34.77 -4.26 18.35
CA GLN A 382 33.42 -4.27 18.89
C GLN A 382 32.65 -3.05 18.36
N LEU A 383 31.42 -3.27 17.90
CA LEU A 383 30.50 -2.23 17.48
C LEU A 383 29.36 -2.16 18.49
N PHE A 384 29.17 -1.00 19.10
CA PHE A 384 28.07 -0.69 20.00
C PHE A 384 27.04 0.18 19.29
N ARG A 385 25.75 -0.02 19.60
CA ARG A 385 24.66 0.83 19.10
C ARG A 385 24.06 1.63 20.26
N TYR A 386 23.74 2.89 20.03
CA TYR A 386 23.04 3.74 20.99
C TYR A 386 21.52 3.62 20.85
N ASP A 387 20.82 3.54 21.97
CA ASP A 387 19.35 3.62 22.07
C ASP A 387 18.84 5.02 22.47
N GLY A 388 19.72 6.02 22.40
CA GLY A 388 19.46 7.39 22.81
C GLY A 388 20.19 7.78 24.10
N CYS A 389 20.21 6.90 25.10
CA CYS A 389 20.82 7.18 26.42
C CYS A 389 21.97 6.23 26.78
N SER A 390 21.94 4.99 26.27
CA SER A 390 22.93 3.97 26.57
C SER A 390 23.48 3.33 25.29
N LYS A 391 24.68 2.75 25.37
CA LYS A 391 25.22 1.94 24.29
C LYS A 391 25.25 0.46 24.70
N SER A 392 24.82 -0.41 23.81
CA SER A 392 24.87 -1.86 23.98
C SER A 392 25.71 -2.49 22.87
N LEU A 393 26.48 -3.55 23.20
CA LEU A 393 27.24 -4.29 22.20
C LEU A 393 26.28 -4.84 21.15
N TYR A 394 26.51 -4.48 19.89
CA TYR A 394 25.65 -4.83 18.78
C TYR A 394 26.28 -5.94 17.93
N LEU A 395 27.53 -5.75 17.49
CA LEU A 395 28.27 -6.72 16.67
C LEU A 395 29.74 -6.76 17.07
N THR A 396 30.43 -7.82 16.66
CA THR A 396 31.90 -7.89 16.70
C THR A 396 32.44 -8.41 15.37
N THR A 397 33.64 -7.96 15.00
CA THR A 397 34.39 -8.48 13.85
C THR A 397 35.86 -8.61 14.23
N GLN A 398 36.69 -9.13 13.34
CA GLN A 398 38.14 -9.16 13.52
C GLN A 398 38.85 -8.52 12.34
N THR A 399 40.03 -7.96 12.59
CA THR A 399 40.90 -7.47 11.54
C THR A 399 41.47 -8.62 10.70
N ASP A 400 41.58 -8.42 9.39
CA ASP A 400 42.23 -9.36 8.47
C ASP A 400 43.76 -9.25 8.51
N SER A 401 44.46 -9.99 7.64
CA SER A 401 45.93 -9.96 7.56
C SER A 401 46.54 -8.60 7.23
N SER A 402 45.76 -7.67 6.69
CA SER A 402 46.17 -6.29 6.43
C SER A 402 45.82 -5.32 7.57
N GLY A 403 45.14 -5.80 8.61
CA GLY A 403 44.61 -4.98 9.70
C GLY A 403 43.24 -4.38 9.39
N ALA A 404 42.65 -4.65 8.23
CA ALA A 404 41.35 -4.09 7.83
C ALA A 404 40.20 -4.82 8.51
N TYR A 405 39.15 -4.09 8.86
CA TYR A 405 37.92 -4.65 9.42
C TYR A 405 36.69 -4.00 8.78
N THR A 406 35.56 -4.71 8.81
CA THR A 406 34.29 -4.19 8.28
C THR A 406 33.12 -4.78 9.05
N PHE A 407 32.17 -3.92 9.41
CA PHE A 407 30.81 -4.24 9.77
C PHE A 407 29.91 -3.93 8.58
N LYS A 408 29.16 -4.93 8.11
CA LYS A 408 28.31 -4.80 6.93
C LYS A 408 26.84 -4.75 7.30
N ASN A 409 26.04 -4.17 6.42
CA ASN A 409 24.59 -4.18 6.50
C ASN A 409 24.05 -3.64 7.84
N LEU A 410 24.51 -2.46 8.24
CA LEU A 410 24.07 -1.79 9.45
C LEU A 410 22.83 -0.93 9.15
N PRO A 411 21.82 -0.93 10.05
CA PRO A 411 20.73 0.04 9.98
C PRO A 411 21.26 1.46 10.22
N GLN A 412 20.47 2.46 9.86
CA GLN A 412 20.75 3.82 10.31
C GLN A 412 20.78 3.87 11.85
N GLY A 413 21.70 4.66 12.40
CA GLY A 413 21.82 4.80 13.83
C GLY A 413 23.06 5.56 14.26
N THR A 414 23.18 5.66 15.59
CA THR A 414 24.38 6.18 16.25
C THR A 414 25.14 5.00 16.84
N TYR A 415 26.43 4.93 16.56
CA TYR A 415 27.28 3.81 16.93
C TYR A 415 28.52 4.27 17.71
N ALA A 416 29.16 3.33 18.39
CA ALA A 416 30.54 3.45 18.84
C ALA A 416 31.32 2.22 18.42
N ILE A 417 32.62 2.37 18.17
CA ILE A 417 33.51 1.26 17.82
C ILE A 417 34.74 1.26 18.72
N GLU A 418 35.08 0.08 19.20
CA GLU A 418 36.15 -0.12 20.17
C GLU A 418 37.00 -1.35 19.79
N PRO A 419 38.32 -1.19 19.62
CA PRO A 419 39.24 -2.31 19.45
C PRO A 419 39.58 -2.92 20.82
N VAL A 420 39.64 -4.25 20.88
CA VAL A 420 39.95 -5.00 22.10
C VAL A 420 41.21 -5.82 21.88
N SER A 421 42.22 -5.60 22.74
CA SER A 421 43.46 -6.37 22.75
C SER A 421 44.06 -6.41 24.16
N ASN A 422 44.67 -7.53 24.51
CA ASN A 422 45.46 -7.71 25.73
C ASN A 422 46.97 -7.45 25.51
N ILE A 423 47.39 -7.23 24.26
CA ILE A 423 48.82 -7.08 23.88
C ILE A 423 49.15 -5.71 23.27
N ALA A 424 48.14 -4.87 23.01
CA ALA A 424 48.30 -3.57 22.37
C ALA A 424 47.32 -2.55 22.97
N SER A 425 47.72 -1.28 22.96
CA SER A 425 46.83 -0.14 23.18
C SER A 425 46.50 0.54 21.84
N PHE A 426 45.36 1.22 21.78
CA PHE A 426 44.86 1.83 20.54
C PHE A 426 44.65 3.33 20.68
N THR A 427 44.95 4.07 19.62
CA THR A 427 44.66 5.51 19.51
C THR A 427 43.85 5.80 18.24
N PRO A 428 42.64 6.36 18.36
CA PRO A 428 41.89 6.57 19.61
C PRO A 428 41.51 5.24 20.27
N THR A 429 41.10 5.24 21.54
CA THR A 429 40.61 4.01 22.21
C THR A 429 39.18 3.65 21.81
N THR A 430 38.43 4.63 21.33
CA THR A 430 37.04 4.50 20.85
C THR A 430 36.77 5.59 19.83
N TYR A 431 35.85 5.32 18.91
CA TYR A 431 35.11 6.36 18.21
C TYR A 431 33.67 6.31 18.69
N ASP A 432 33.23 7.31 19.46
CA ASP A 432 31.85 7.44 19.93
C ASP A 432 31.00 8.34 19.01
N LEU A 433 29.68 8.18 19.08
CA LEU A 433 28.69 8.98 18.36
C LEU A 433 28.85 9.01 16.83
N ILE A 434 29.26 7.89 16.27
CA ILE A 434 29.28 7.65 14.82
C ILE A 434 27.85 7.68 14.30
N LYS A 435 27.46 8.78 13.67
CA LYS A 435 26.17 8.90 13.00
C LYS A 435 26.35 8.45 11.57
N ILE A 436 25.74 7.32 11.23
CA ILE A 436 25.65 6.90 9.84
C ILE A 436 24.72 7.88 9.11
N PRO A 437 25.22 8.75 8.20
CA PRO A 437 24.38 9.67 7.46
C PRO A 437 23.67 8.92 6.31
N HIS A 438 22.69 9.56 5.68
CA HIS A 438 21.87 8.96 4.62
C HIS A 438 22.64 8.47 3.38
N PHE A 439 23.93 8.83 3.19
CA PHE A 439 24.60 8.63 1.90
C PHE A 439 26.02 8.03 1.93
N ASP A 440 26.64 7.78 3.09
CA ASP A 440 28.06 7.44 3.13
C ASP A 440 28.40 6.25 4.03
N ASN A 441 29.29 5.39 3.53
CA ASN A 441 30.06 4.48 4.38
C ASN A 441 31.19 5.23 5.05
N MET A 442 31.47 4.84 6.28
CA MET A 442 32.44 5.56 7.11
C MET A 442 33.66 4.69 7.39
N SER A 443 34.83 5.31 7.32
CA SER A 443 36.11 4.68 7.66
C SER A 443 36.61 5.26 8.98
N TYR A 444 37.00 4.39 9.91
CA TYR A 444 37.52 4.76 11.22
C TYR A 444 38.75 3.94 11.58
N ASP A 445 39.92 4.56 11.59
CA ASP A 445 41.17 3.85 11.72
C ASP A 445 41.74 3.93 13.13
N PHE A 446 42.36 2.85 13.59
CA PHE A 446 43.04 2.79 14.86
C PHE A 446 44.55 2.65 14.66
N LEU A 447 45.34 3.42 15.39
CA LEU A 447 46.77 3.17 15.52
C LEU A 447 47.01 2.27 16.73
N SER A 448 47.59 1.09 16.49
CA SER A 448 48.02 0.19 17.56
C SER A 448 49.45 0.53 18.02
N LEU A 449 49.65 0.58 19.33
CA LEU A 449 50.95 0.69 19.98
C LEU A 449 51.19 -0.55 20.83
N PRO A 450 52.42 -1.11 20.85
CA PRO A 450 52.69 -2.29 21.65
C PRO A 450 52.39 -1.98 23.13
N GLY A 451 51.61 -2.86 23.76
CA GLY A 451 51.37 -2.79 25.19
C GLY A 451 52.71 -2.93 25.89
N GLY A 452 53.06 -1.97 26.75
CA GLY A 452 54.29 -2.05 27.53
C GLY A 452 54.32 -3.39 28.27
N ALA A 453 55.28 -4.24 27.93
CA ALA A 453 55.68 -5.30 28.83
C ALA A 453 56.19 -4.60 30.10
N CYS A 454 55.42 -4.64 31.18
CA CYS A 454 56.06 -4.62 32.48
C CYS A 454 56.99 -5.83 32.51
N GLN A 455 58.30 -5.55 32.53
CA GLN A 455 59.34 -6.54 32.80
C GLN A 455 59.12 -7.22 34.15
#